data_AF-A0A3B4EXT6-F1
#
_entry.id   AF-A0A3B4EXT6-F1
#
_cell.length_a   1.000
_cell.length_b   1.000
_cell.length_c   1.000
_cell.angle_alpha   90.00
_cell.angle_beta   90.00
_cell.angle_gamma   90.00
#
_symmetry.space_group_name_H-M   'P 1'
#
loop_
_entity.id
_entity.type
_entity.pdbx_description
1 polymer ?
#
loop_
_entity_poly.entity_id
_entity_poly.type
_entity_poly.pdbx_seq_one_letter_code
_entity_poly.pdbx_strand_id
1 'polypeptide(L)'
;MSEDVHPPESAFNLLPVEDKKKEKAPRYVSKFRPAVMLERKLVKEPIRTMGPARVELPSPENFLKKHSKEPKLPEQTQSSKDVHKTCSFTERKPPVPRRNDKPLMGIHTKRDFLKETPELVPMKPQPACVDTGKGHKQVLENSGLVPKFITRKVFSYSCCLQSFKYQHKAC
;
A
#
# COMPACT_ATOMS: atom_id res chain seq x y z
N MET A 1 -22.69 -4.95 51.00
CA MET A 1 -23.85 -5.83 51.20
C MET A 1 -23.33 -7.02 51.98
N SER A 2 -23.63 -7.08 53.27
CA SER A 2 -23.25 -8.19 54.15
C SER A 2 -23.99 -9.44 53.70
N GLU A 3 -23.26 -10.52 53.45
CA GLU A 3 -23.89 -11.83 53.23
C GLU A 3 -24.38 -12.34 54.58
N ASP A 4 -25.70 -12.34 54.77
CA ASP A 4 -26.32 -12.88 55.98
C ASP A 4 -26.21 -14.40 55.96
N VAL A 5 -25.27 -14.95 56.75
CA VAL A 5 -25.06 -16.39 56.87
C VAL A 5 -26.13 -16.96 57.80
N HIS A 6 -27.17 -17.55 57.22
CA HIS A 6 -28.23 -18.20 57.98
C HIS A 6 -27.85 -19.64 58.41
N PRO A 7 -28.32 -20.13 59.58
CA PRO A 7 -28.19 -21.53 59.98
C PRO A 7 -28.81 -22.48 58.93
N PRO A 8 -28.39 -23.76 58.88
CA PRO A 8 -28.85 -24.71 57.85
C PRO A 8 -30.38 -24.88 57.82
N GLU A 9 -31.06 -24.71 58.95
CA GLU A 9 -32.52 -24.87 59.11
C GLU A 9 -33.29 -23.54 59.16
N SER A 10 -32.84 -22.52 58.42
CA SER A 10 -33.51 -21.21 58.39
C SER A 10 -34.76 -21.20 57.50
N ALA A 11 -35.86 -20.61 57.99
CA ALA A 11 -37.11 -20.45 57.23
C ALA A 11 -36.94 -19.63 55.93
N PHE A 12 -35.92 -18.77 55.86
CA PHE A 12 -35.60 -18.00 54.65
C PHE A 12 -35.03 -18.85 53.51
N ASN A 13 -34.42 -20.01 53.82
CA ASN A 13 -33.92 -20.96 52.84
C ASN A 13 -35.05 -21.73 52.13
N LEU A 14 -36.29 -21.64 52.63
CA LEU A 14 -37.48 -22.27 52.04
C LEU A 14 -38.09 -21.45 50.91
N LEU A 15 -37.70 -20.17 50.79
CA LEU A 15 -38.14 -19.32 49.69
C LEU A 15 -37.41 -19.75 48.41
N PRO A 16 -38.13 -20.09 47.31
CA PRO A 16 -37.48 -20.43 46.06
C PRO A 16 -36.64 -19.27 45.57
N VAL A 17 -35.32 -19.45 45.50
CA VAL A 17 -34.43 -18.50 44.83
C VAL A 17 -34.70 -18.63 43.34
N GLU A 18 -35.17 -17.55 42.70
CA GLU A 18 -35.35 -17.56 41.26
C GLU A 18 -33.98 -17.73 40.56
N ASP A 19 -33.74 -18.94 40.06
CA ASP A 19 -32.56 -19.25 39.28
C ASP A 19 -32.54 -18.36 38.04
N LYS A 20 -31.57 -17.44 37.97
CA LYS A 20 -31.34 -16.61 36.79
C LYS A 20 -31.01 -17.53 35.62
N LYS A 21 -31.96 -17.68 34.69
CA LYS A 21 -31.77 -18.47 33.45
C LYS A 21 -30.58 -17.89 32.70
N LYS A 22 -29.49 -18.67 32.61
CA LYS A 22 -28.30 -18.29 31.84
C LYS A 22 -28.67 -18.30 30.36
N GLU A 23 -28.79 -17.13 29.75
CA GLU A 23 -28.98 -17.02 28.31
C GLU A 23 -27.73 -17.52 27.58
N LYS A 24 -27.92 -18.41 26.60
CA LYS A 24 -26.82 -18.93 25.79
C LYS A 24 -26.37 -17.83 24.83
N ALA A 25 -25.06 -17.69 24.68
CA ALA A 25 -24.49 -16.77 23.70
C ALA A 25 -24.98 -17.09 22.28
N PRO A 26 -25.14 -16.07 21.42
CA PRO A 26 -25.55 -16.28 20.03
C PRO A 26 -24.54 -17.15 19.29
N ARG A 27 -25.05 -18.03 18.43
CA ARG A 27 -24.23 -18.90 17.59
C ARG A 27 -23.41 -18.06 16.60
N TYR A 28 -22.13 -18.40 16.42
CA TYR A 28 -21.28 -17.78 15.40
C TYR A 28 -21.90 -17.89 14.00
N VAL A 29 -21.81 -16.79 13.25
CA VAL A 29 -22.20 -16.72 11.84
C VAL A 29 -21.01 -16.20 11.03
N SER A 30 -20.70 -16.86 9.92
CA SER A 30 -19.62 -16.44 9.01
C SER A 30 -19.86 -15.05 8.43
N LYS A 31 -18.80 -14.23 8.40
CA LYS A 31 -18.79 -12.90 7.77
C LYS A 31 -19.19 -12.94 6.29
N PHE A 32 -18.96 -14.07 5.62
CA PHE A 32 -19.21 -14.23 4.18
C PHE A 32 -20.60 -14.80 3.88
N ARG A 33 -21.42 -15.12 4.90
CA ARG A 33 -22.80 -15.59 4.71
C ARG A 33 -23.63 -14.73 3.74
N PRO A 34 -23.62 -13.38 3.79
CA PRO A 34 -24.40 -12.58 2.85
C PRO A 34 -23.93 -12.73 1.40
N ALA A 35 -22.61 -12.78 1.15
CA ALA A 35 -22.05 -12.93 -0.19
C ALA A 35 -22.46 -14.28 -0.82
N VAL A 36 -22.33 -15.37 -0.07
CA VAL A 36 -22.73 -16.72 -0.51
C VAL A 36 -24.23 -16.79 -0.81
N MET A 37 -25.06 -16.07 -0.07
CA MET A 37 -26.51 -16.00 -0.33
C MET A 37 -26.83 -15.26 -1.63
N LEU A 38 -26.07 -14.23 -1.99
CA LEU A 38 -26.23 -13.51 -3.26
C LEU A 38 -25.78 -14.37 -4.44
N GLU A 39 -24.61 -15.01 -4.34
CA GLU A 39 -24.10 -15.93 -5.38
C GLU A 39 -25.08 -17.07 -5.65
N ARG A 40 -25.61 -17.69 -4.60
CA ARG A 40 -26.63 -18.74 -4.73
C ARG A 40 -27.95 -18.27 -5.32
N LYS A 41 -28.28 -16.97 -5.23
CA LYS A 41 -29.48 -16.39 -5.87
C LYS A 41 -29.21 -16.08 -7.33
N LEU A 42 -28.02 -15.56 -7.67
CA LEU A 42 -27.63 -15.23 -9.04
C LEU A 42 -27.53 -16.46 -9.95
N VAL A 43 -27.13 -17.62 -9.41
CA VAL A 43 -26.97 -18.86 -10.21
C VAL A 43 -28.31 -19.59 -10.47
N LYS A 44 -29.42 -19.12 -9.88
CA LYS A 44 -30.75 -19.72 -10.08
C LYS A 44 -31.45 -19.14 -11.30
N GLU A 45 -30.97 -19.48 -12.49
CA GLU A 45 -31.88 -19.66 -13.62
C GLU A 45 -32.62 -20.98 -13.35
N PRO A 46 -33.93 -20.97 -13.00
CA PRO A 46 -34.63 -22.13 -12.42
C PRO A 46 -34.73 -23.36 -13.34
N ILE A 47 -34.17 -23.31 -14.55
CA ILE A 47 -34.42 -24.26 -15.64
C ILE A 47 -33.20 -24.46 -16.57
N ARG A 48 -31.98 -24.10 -16.14
CA ARG A 48 -30.80 -24.06 -17.03
C ARG A 48 -30.38 -25.41 -17.63
N THR A 49 -30.61 -26.52 -16.93
CA THR A 49 -30.14 -27.86 -17.37
C THR A 49 -31.20 -28.66 -18.12
N MET A 50 -32.45 -28.68 -17.64
CA MET A 50 -33.51 -29.56 -18.18
C MET A 50 -34.77 -28.83 -18.64
N GLY A 51 -34.80 -27.49 -18.60
CA GLY A 51 -36.01 -26.74 -18.92
C GLY A 51 -37.15 -26.95 -17.89
N PRO A 52 -38.31 -26.33 -18.10
CA PRO A 52 -39.50 -26.58 -17.30
C PRO A 52 -40.09 -27.98 -17.59
N ALA A 53 -40.57 -28.67 -16.54
CA ALA A 53 -41.14 -30.01 -16.67
C ALA A 53 -42.42 -30.08 -17.52
N ARG A 54 -43.17 -28.96 -17.60
CA ARG A 54 -44.30 -28.76 -18.52
C ARG A 54 -44.17 -27.36 -19.10
N VAL A 55 -44.09 -27.26 -20.43
CA VAL A 55 -44.08 -25.99 -21.15
C VAL A 55 -45.53 -25.58 -21.37
N GLU A 56 -45.93 -24.44 -20.80
CA GLU A 56 -47.26 -23.88 -21.06
C GLU A 56 -47.34 -23.39 -22.51
N LEU A 57 -48.38 -23.82 -23.22
CA LEU A 57 -48.61 -23.38 -24.60
C LEU A 57 -49.09 -21.93 -24.61
N PRO A 58 -48.56 -21.07 -25.49
CA PRO A 58 -49.01 -19.70 -25.57
C PRO A 58 -50.48 -19.65 -26.00
N SER A 59 -51.29 -18.91 -25.24
CA SER A 59 -52.67 -18.60 -25.65
C SER A 59 -52.66 -17.82 -26.97
N PRO A 60 -53.59 -18.09 -27.92
CA PRO A 60 -53.67 -17.39 -29.20
C PRO A 60 -53.90 -15.88 -29.05
N GLU A 61 -54.40 -15.42 -27.90
CA GLU A 61 -54.58 -14.01 -27.59
C GLU A 61 -53.25 -13.29 -27.28
N ASN A 62 -52.23 -14.01 -26.80
CA ASN A 62 -50.92 -13.49 -26.42
C ASN A 62 -49.88 -13.64 -27.55
N PHE A 63 -50.27 -13.34 -28.78
CA PHE A 63 -49.34 -13.36 -29.91
C PHE A 63 -48.36 -12.18 -29.86
N LEU A 64 -47.16 -12.37 -30.44
CA LEU A 64 -46.11 -11.36 -30.45
C LEU A 64 -46.52 -10.17 -31.35
N LYS A 65 -46.69 -9.00 -30.74
CA LYS A 65 -46.95 -7.73 -31.46
C LYS A 65 -45.63 -7.05 -31.87
N LYS A 66 -45.67 -6.22 -32.91
CA LYS A 66 -44.51 -5.40 -33.34
C LYS A 66 -44.02 -4.56 -32.15
N HIS A 67 -42.70 -4.50 -31.95
CA HIS A 67 -42.03 -3.75 -30.87
C HIS A 67 -42.29 -4.23 -29.42
N SER A 68 -42.91 -5.40 -29.22
CA SER A 68 -43.20 -5.92 -27.86
C SER A 68 -41.98 -6.33 -27.03
N LYS A 69 -40.89 -6.74 -27.68
CA LYS A 69 -39.63 -7.16 -27.05
C LYS A 69 -38.58 -6.04 -27.00
N GLU A 70 -38.91 -4.87 -27.55
CA GLU A 70 -37.95 -3.78 -27.56
C GLU A 70 -37.82 -3.20 -26.14
N PRO A 71 -36.59 -3.03 -25.64
CA PRO A 71 -36.37 -2.45 -24.32
C PRO A 71 -36.85 -0.99 -24.35
N LYS A 72 -37.89 -0.69 -23.57
CA LYS A 72 -38.35 0.69 -23.39
C LYS A 72 -37.31 1.43 -22.56
N LEU A 73 -36.56 2.31 -23.21
CA LEU A 73 -35.66 3.23 -22.51
C LEU A 73 -36.52 4.20 -21.67
N PRO A 74 -36.16 4.46 -20.40
CA PRO A 74 -36.85 5.45 -19.61
C PRO A 74 -36.77 6.81 -20.31
N GLU A 75 -37.89 7.52 -20.35
CA GLU A 75 -37.97 8.87 -20.92
C GLU A 75 -37.01 9.78 -20.15
N GLN A 76 -36.09 10.45 -20.86
CA GLN A 76 -35.11 11.35 -20.27
C GLN A 76 -35.83 12.60 -19.74
N THR A 77 -36.39 12.49 -18.54
CA THR A 77 -36.86 13.64 -17.78
C THR A 77 -35.63 14.48 -17.43
N GLN A 78 -35.74 15.80 -17.43
CA GLN A 78 -34.62 16.73 -17.30
C GLN A 78 -33.73 16.49 -16.05
N SER A 79 -34.21 15.73 -15.07
CA SER A 79 -33.49 15.25 -13.88
C SER A 79 -32.51 14.09 -14.11
N SER A 80 -32.58 13.36 -15.23
CA SER A 80 -31.66 12.22 -15.50
C SER A 80 -30.34 12.64 -16.14
N LYS A 81 -30.19 13.91 -16.54
CA LYS A 81 -28.92 14.46 -17.05
C LYS A 81 -27.82 14.51 -15.99
N ASP A 82 -28.18 14.41 -14.71
CA ASP A 82 -27.21 14.44 -13.61
C ASP A 82 -26.75 13.03 -13.15
N VAL A 83 -27.43 11.96 -13.55
CA VAL A 83 -27.07 10.59 -13.10
C VAL A 83 -25.90 10.01 -13.90
N HIS A 84 -25.73 10.41 -15.17
CA HIS A 84 -24.58 10.02 -15.99
C HIS A 84 -23.25 10.67 -15.55
N LYS A 85 -23.24 11.49 -14.49
CA LYS A 85 -22.05 12.14 -13.95
C LYS A 85 -21.41 11.38 -12.78
N THR A 86 -21.81 10.14 -12.48
CA THR A 86 -21.16 9.34 -11.43
C THR A 86 -19.88 8.62 -11.89
N CYS A 87 -19.56 8.62 -13.19
CA CYS A 87 -18.24 8.20 -13.64
C CYS A 87 -17.33 9.43 -13.76
N SER A 88 -16.84 9.88 -12.61
CA SER A 88 -15.84 10.93 -12.45
C SER A 88 -14.46 10.47 -12.99
N PHE A 89 -14.38 10.19 -14.29
CA PHE A 89 -13.12 9.91 -15.00
C PHE A 89 -12.64 11.13 -15.82
N THR A 90 -13.29 12.28 -15.70
CA THR A 90 -13.01 13.44 -16.56
C THR A 90 -11.88 14.33 -16.06
N GLU A 91 -11.39 14.16 -14.81
CA GLU A 91 -10.40 15.07 -14.23
C GLU A 91 -8.93 14.63 -14.41
N ARG A 92 -8.67 13.43 -14.93
CA ARG A 92 -7.27 12.95 -15.06
C ARG A 92 -6.45 13.72 -16.09
N LYS A 93 -7.09 14.44 -17.02
CA LYS A 93 -6.40 15.15 -18.08
C LYS A 93 -6.64 16.65 -17.94
N PRO A 94 -5.57 17.47 -17.91
CA PRO A 94 -5.74 18.91 -17.96
C PRO A 94 -6.43 19.31 -19.27
N PRO A 95 -7.20 20.41 -19.27
CA PRO A 95 -7.84 20.93 -20.47
C PRO A 95 -6.80 21.25 -21.54
N VAL A 96 -7.11 20.95 -22.79
CA VAL A 96 -6.24 21.23 -23.93
C VAL A 96 -6.03 22.76 -24.03
N PRO A 97 -4.78 23.24 -24.20
CA PRO A 97 -4.51 24.66 -24.41
C PRO A 97 -5.31 25.22 -25.60
N ARG A 98 -5.77 26.47 -25.48
CA ARG A 98 -6.54 27.14 -26.53
C ARG A 98 -5.61 27.56 -27.67
N ARG A 99 -6.18 27.72 -28.87
CA ARG A 99 -5.43 28.18 -30.06
C ARG A 99 -4.74 29.54 -29.88
N ASN A 100 -5.27 30.39 -28.99
CA ASN A 100 -4.73 31.71 -28.71
C ASN A 100 -3.68 31.71 -27.59
N ASP A 101 -3.46 30.58 -26.90
CA ASP A 101 -2.50 30.49 -25.82
C ASP A 101 -1.10 30.42 -26.43
N LYS A 102 -0.32 31.50 -26.27
CA LYS A 102 1.08 31.53 -26.70
C LYS A 102 1.93 30.93 -25.57
N PRO A 103 2.54 29.74 -25.74
CA PRO A 103 3.44 29.21 -24.74
C PRO A 103 4.62 30.15 -24.55
N LEU A 104 5.18 30.18 -23.34
CA LEU A 104 6.38 30.96 -23.05
C LEU A 104 7.54 30.32 -23.83
N MET A 105 7.81 30.84 -25.02
CA MET A 105 8.80 30.33 -25.97
C MET A 105 10.21 30.59 -25.44
N GLY A 106 10.65 29.79 -24.47
CA GLY A 106 12.00 29.82 -23.91
C GLY A 106 12.33 31.10 -23.11
N ILE A 107 13.06 30.93 -22.01
CA ILE A 107 13.67 32.08 -21.33
C ILE A 107 14.87 32.47 -22.18
N HIS A 108 14.71 33.47 -23.05
CA HIS A 108 15.82 34.03 -23.82
C HIS A 108 16.75 34.83 -22.89
N THR A 109 17.66 34.13 -22.21
CA THR A 109 18.70 34.78 -21.41
C THR A 109 19.77 35.36 -22.35
N LYS A 110 20.11 36.64 -22.19
CA LYS A 110 21.23 37.31 -22.88
C LYS A 110 22.60 36.88 -22.30
N ARG A 111 22.79 35.59 -21.99
CA ARG A 111 24.04 35.09 -21.40
C ARG A 111 24.94 34.52 -22.48
N ASP A 112 26.21 34.91 -22.47
CA ASP A 112 27.22 34.45 -23.40
C ASP A 112 27.76 33.07 -22.95
N PHE A 113 27.19 31.98 -23.46
CA PHE A 113 27.59 30.60 -23.09
C PHE A 113 29.07 30.27 -23.39
N LEU A 114 29.71 31.03 -24.29
CA LEU A 114 31.12 30.85 -24.64
C LEU A 114 32.08 31.34 -23.54
N LYS A 115 31.66 32.30 -22.71
CA LYS A 115 32.52 32.91 -21.68
C LYS A 115 32.36 32.26 -20.30
N GLU A 116 31.20 31.65 -20.04
CA GLU A 116 30.86 31.10 -18.72
C GLU A 116 31.10 29.60 -18.58
N THR A 117 31.61 28.90 -19.60
CA THR A 117 31.92 27.46 -19.46
C THR A 117 33.16 27.30 -18.58
N PRO A 118 33.05 26.83 -17.33
CA PRO A 118 34.22 26.57 -16.52
C PRO A 118 34.86 25.28 -17.01
N GLU A 119 36.18 25.31 -17.23
CA GLU A 119 36.96 24.12 -17.54
C GLU A 119 36.85 23.14 -16.34
N LEU A 120 36.01 22.11 -16.49
CA LEU A 120 35.75 21.13 -15.44
C LEU A 120 36.99 20.26 -15.26
N VAL A 121 37.77 20.55 -14.22
CA VAL A 121 38.87 19.69 -13.79
C VAL A 121 38.28 18.35 -13.30
N PRO A 122 38.64 17.21 -13.91
CA PRO A 122 38.10 15.92 -13.50
C PRO A 122 38.60 15.58 -12.09
N MET A 123 37.65 15.44 -11.16
CA MET A 123 37.94 15.03 -9.79
C MET A 123 38.29 13.54 -9.77
N LYS A 124 39.40 13.17 -9.13
CA LYS A 124 39.82 11.77 -9.02
C LYS A 124 38.81 10.99 -8.18
N PRO A 125 38.35 9.80 -8.62
CA PRO A 125 37.40 9.00 -7.86
C PRO A 125 38.04 8.44 -6.59
N GLN A 126 37.23 8.26 -5.54
CA GLN A 126 37.69 7.65 -4.30
C GLN A 126 38.00 6.16 -4.50
N PRO A 127 39.09 5.63 -3.91
CA PRO A 127 39.43 4.21 -4.02
C PRO A 127 38.41 3.35 -3.26
N ALA A 128 37.67 2.51 -3.99
CA ALA A 128 36.64 1.62 -3.47
C ALA A 128 36.75 0.23 -4.12
N CYS A 129 36.54 -0.84 -3.33
CA CYS A 129 36.46 -2.22 -3.80
C CYS A 129 34.99 -2.53 -4.07
N VAL A 130 34.71 -3.28 -5.13
CA VAL A 130 33.36 -3.71 -5.48
C VAL A 130 33.33 -5.23 -5.52
N ASP A 131 32.66 -5.83 -4.54
CA ASP A 131 32.67 -7.30 -4.38
C ASP A 131 31.67 -8.00 -5.29
N THR A 132 30.59 -7.30 -5.67
CA THR A 132 29.49 -7.85 -6.47
C THR A 132 29.11 -6.93 -7.61
N GLY A 133 28.74 -7.51 -8.76
CA GLY A 133 28.28 -6.76 -9.94
C GLY A 133 27.03 -5.89 -9.70
N LYS A 134 26.30 -6.12 -8.58
CA LYS A 134 25.15 -5.31 -8.12
C LYS A 134 25.53 -4.09 -7.27
N GLY A 135 26.83 -3.81 -7.08
CA GLY A 135 27.28 -2.50 -6.63
C GLY A 135 27.43 -2.32 -5.12
N HIS A 136 27.62 -3.39 -4.34
CA HIS A 136 28.11 -3.20 -2.97
C HIS A 136 29.56 -2.71 -3.03
N LYS A 137 29.80 -1.46 -2.59
CA LYS A 137 31.12 -0.81 -2.63
C LYS A 137 31.65 -0.62 -1.21
N GLN A 138 32.84 -1.13 -0.94
CA GLN A 138 33.56 -0.88 0.30
C GLN A 138 34.64 0.17 0.07
N VAL A 139 34.59 1.28 0.82
CA VAL A 139 35.60 2.35 0.72
C VAL A 139 36.90 1.87 1.36
N LEU A 140 38.01 1.89 0.60
CA LEU A 140 39.29 1.27 1.03
C LEU A 140 40.01 2.03 2.14
N GLU A 141 39.59 3.24 2.45
CA GLU A 141 40.22 4.09 3.46
C GLU A 141 40.29 3.41 4.85
N ASN A 142 39.32 2.55 5.20
CA ASN A 142 39.25 1.93 6.53
C ASN A 142 39.66 0.45 6.56
N SER A 143 39.91 -0.16 5.40
CA SER A 143 40.17 -1.61 5.29
C SER A 143 41.64 -2.00 5.46
N GLY A 144 42.54 -1.04 5.73
CA GLY A 144 43.98 -1.28 5.90
C GLY A 144 44.73 -1.63 4.60
N LEU A 145 44.02 -1.76 3.48
CA LEU A 145 44.58 -2.06 2.15
C LEU A 145 45.23 -0.85 1.48
N VAL A 146 44.89 0.36 1.92
CA VAL A 146 45.54 1.59 1.46
C VAL A 146 46.67 1.95 2.43
N PRO A 147 47.91 2.09 1.95
CA PRO A 147 49.07 2.40 2.79
C PRO A 147 48.99 3.84 3.32
N LYS A 148 48.31 4.04 4.46
CA LYS A 148 48.14 5.36 5.09
C LYS A 148 49.27 5.76 6.03
N PHE A 149 49.82 4.79 6.74
CA PHE A 149 50.76 5.03 7.84
C PHE A 149 52.20 4.64 7.49
N ILE A 150 52.42 3.99 6.34
CA ILE A 150 53.73 3.49 5.89
C ILE A 150 54.63 4.64 5.44
N THR A 151 54.06 5.73 4.92
CA THR A 151 54.81 6.92 4.48
C THR A 151 55.11 7.91 5.61
N ARG A 152 54.72 7.62 6.86
CA ARG A 152 55.05 8.47 8.01
C ARG A 152 56.55 8.42 8.30
N LYS A 153 57.24 9.56 8.15
CA LYS A 153 58.69 9.72 8.42
C LYS A 153 59.15 9.36 9.85
N VAL A 154 58.22 9.18 10.78
CA VAL A 154 58.46 9.05 12.24
C VAL A 154 58.60 7.58 12.68
N PHE A 155 58.57 6.60 11.76
CA PHE A 155 58.70 5.18 12.14
C PHE A 155 60.12 4.79 12.62
N SER A 156 61.12 5.66 12.50
CA SER A 156 62.53 5.39 12.77
C SER A 156 63.05 5.80 14.16
N TYR A 157 62.21 6.30 15.07
CA TYR A 157 62.69 6.76 16.38
C TYR A 157 63.06 5.65 17.39
N SER A 158 63.02 4.36 17.00
CA SER A 158 63.49 3.29 17.88
C SER A 158 65.01 3.27 18.08
N CYS A 159 65.79 3.94 17.23
CA CYS A 159 67.25 3.98 17.38
C CYS A 159 67.75 5.00 18.44
N CYS A 160 67.02 6.09 18.69
CA CYS A 160 67.45 7.11 19.66
C CYS A 160 67.32 6.68 21.14
N LEU A 161 66.49 5.69 21.45
CA LEU A 161 66.32 5.20 22.83
C LEU A 161 67.52 4.35 23.31
N GLN A 162 68.33 3.81 22.39
CA GLN A 162 69.55 3.09 22.77
C GLN A 162 70.62 4.08 23.29
N SER A 163 70.71 5.28 22.71
CA SER A 163 71.73 6.28 23.07
C SER A 163 71.50 6.92 24.45
N PHE A 164 70.25 7.06 24.91
CA PHE A 164 69.96 7.61 26.24
C PHE A 164 70.26 6.64 27.39
N LYS A 165 70.28 5.32 27.14
CA LYS A 165 70.62 4.33 28.19
C LYS A 165 72.12 4.22 28.49
N TYR A 166 72.99 4.62 27.56
CA TYR A 166 74.45 4.51 27.72
C TYR A 166 75.11 5.73 28.36
N GLN A 167 74.44 6.89 28.43
CA GLN A 167 75.02 8.11 29.05
C GLN A 167 74.81 8.20 30.57
N HIS A 168 73.93 7.37 31.16
CA HIS A 168 73.71 7.34 32.62
C HIS A 168 74.56 6.31 33.37
N LYS A 169 75.54 5.68 32.69
CA LYS A 169 76.45 4.67 33.26
C LYS A 169 77.91 5.15 33.18
N ALA A 170 78.14 6.41 33.53
CA ALA A 170 79.47 6.98 33.72
C ALA A 170 79.39 8.03 34.84
N CYS A 171 79.37 7.56 36.09
CA CYS A 171 79.74 8.29 37.29
C CYS A 171 80.28 7.25 38.28
#